data_AF-A0A9D9DUB9-F1
#
_entry.id   AF-A0A9D9DUB9-F1
#
_cell.length_a   1.000
_cell.length_b   1.000
_cell.length_c   1.000
_cell.angle_alpha   90.00
_cell.angle_beta   90.00
_cell.angle_gamma   90.00
#
_symmetry.space_group_name_H-M   'P 1'
#
loop_
_entity.id
_entity.type
_entity.pdbx_description
1 polymer ?
#
loop_
_entity_poly.entity_id
_entity_poly.type
_entity_poly.pdbx_seq_one_letter_code
_entity_poly.pdbx_strand_id
1 'polypeptide(L)'
;MINGKIDLRNIDELDSDTNLENVKYITKELYKIRGIEVLEEKLDGNKVFFNMDRYNLNSENFVKYLCDNGVLIDNENNGEMCFVINCHVTKEDLDILIELMRLAE
;
A
#
# COMPACT_ATOMS: atom_id res chain seq x y z
N MET A 1 -10.83 13.57 -13.94
CA MET A 1 -11.38 12.24 -13.64
C MET A 1 -10.18 11.38 -13.26
N ILE A 2 -10.04 11.01 -11.99
CA ILE A 2 -9.09 9.96 -11.65
C ILE A 2 -9.79 8.65 -12.05
N ASN A 3 -9.18 7.95 -13.00
CA ASN A 3 -9.66 6.71 -13.58
C ASN A 3 -9.53 5.60 -12.53
N GLY A 4 -10.63 4.91 -12.21
CA GLY A 4 -10.61 3.69 -11.39
C GLY A 4 -10.33 3.93 -9.89
N LYS A 5 -10.87 3.06 -9.04
CA LYS A 5 -10.41 2.94 -7.65
C LYS A 5 -9.23 1.99 -7.66
N ILE A 6 -8.13 2.36 -7.02
CA ILE A 6 -7.01 1.45 -6.76
C ILE A 6 -7.40 0.62 -5.53
N ASP A 7 -7.45 -0.70 -5.64
CA ASP A 7 -7.85 -1.59 -4.54
C ASP A 7 -6.69 -2.48 -4.12
N LEU A 8 -6.18 -2.23 -2.92
CA LEU A 8 -5.05 -2.94 -2.30
C LEU A 8 -5.50 -3.70 -1.04
N ARG A 9 -6.81 -3.89 -0.85
CA ARG A 9 -7.37 -4.66 0.26
C ARG A 9 -7.13 -6.16 0.06
N ASN A 10 -7.13 -6.90 1.16
CA ASN A 10 -7.12 -8.34 1.17
C ASN A 10 -8.52 -8.88 0.83
N ILE A 11 -8.81 -8.99 -0.46
CA ILE A 11 -10.05 -9.56 -0.98
C ILE A 11 -9.75 -11.00 -1.41
N ASP A 12 -10.44 -11.97 -0.80
CA ASP A 12 -10.25 -13.41 -1.00
C ASP A 12 -10.42 -13.88 -2.48
N GLU A 13 -10.96 -13.02 -3.35
CA GLU A 13 -11.25 -13.31 -4.76
C GLU A 13 -10.14 -12.88 -5.74
N LEU A 14 -9.05 -12.27 -5.27
CA LEU A 14 -7.96 -11.85 -6.15
C LEU A 14 -7.01 -13.02 -6.42
N ASP A 15 -7.09 -13.49 -7.67
CA ASP A 15 -6.34 -14.58 -8.30
C ASP A 15 -4.90 -14.74 -7.79
N SER A 16 -4.44 -16.00 -7.79
CA SER A 16 -3.09 -16.45 -7.44
C SER A 16 -1.93 -15.81 -8.24
N ASP A 17 -2.22 -14.92 -9.19
CA ASP A 17 -1.25 -14.24 -10.04
C ASP A 17 -0.67 -13.03 -9.31
N THR A 18 0.41 -13.28 -8.57
CA THR A 18 1.23 -12.25 -7.93
C THR A 18 2.05 -11.50 -8.98
N ASN A 19 1.86 -10.18 -9.08
CA ASN A 19 2.76 -9.33 -9.85
C ASN A 19 4.04 -9.04 -9.05
N LEU A 20 4.99 -9.96 -9.08
CA LEU A 20 6.23 -9.90 -8.29
C LEU A 20 7.09 -8.66 -8.64
N GLU A 21 7.00 -8.15 -9.87
CA GLU A 21 7.71 -6.92 -10.25
C GLU A 21 7.14 -5.71 -9.53
N ASN A 22 5.81 -5.61 -9.47
CA ASN A 22 5.11 -4.56 -8.75
C ASN A 22 5.33 -4.64 -7.22
N VAL A 23 5.37 -5.84 -6.65
CA VAL A 23 5.74 -6.06 -5.24
C VAL A 23 7.15 -5.53 -4.97
N LYS A 24 8.14 -5.91 -5.78
CA LYS A 24 9.52 -5.42 -5.63
C LYS A 24 9.61 -3.91 -5.80
N TYR A 25 8.85 -3.37 -6.74
CA TYR A 25 8.82 -1.94 -7.02
C TYR A 25 8.28 -1.16 -5.82
N ILE A 26 7.10 -1.51 -5.31
CA ILE A 26 6.49 -0.78 -4.19
C ILE A 26 7.32 -0.91 -2.91
N THR A 27 7.84 -2.10 -2.60
CA THR A 27 8.74 -2.32 -1.46
C THR A 27 9.92 -1.35 -1.50
N LYS A 28 10.56 -1.20 -2.67
CA LYS A 28 11.70 -0.29 -2.85
C LYS A 28 11.32 1.19 -2.73
N GLU A 29 10.14 1.59 -3.18
CA GLU A 29 9.69 2.98 -3.06
C GLU A 29 9.28 3.33 -1.63
N LEU A 30 8.65 2.40 -0.90
CA LEU A 30 8.27 2.59 0.51
C LEU A 30 9.48 2.85 1.40
N TYR A 31 10.62 2.20 1.14
CA TYR A 31 11.89 2.47 1.83
C TYR A 31 12.35 3.93 1.77
N LYS A 32 11.85 4.70 0.79
CA LYS A 32 12.25 6.10 0.59
C LYS A 32 11.31 7.07 1.28
N ILE A 33 10.17 6.61 1.82
CA ILE A 33 9.19 7.47 2.48
C ILE A 33 9.56 7.62 3.95
N ARG A 34 9.67 8.86 4.41
CA ARG A 34 10.04 9.14 5.80
C ARG A 34 8.95 8.65 6.73
N GLY A 35 9.33 7.86 7.75
CA GLY A 35 8.41 7.40 8.78
C GLY A 35 7.70 6.08 8.46
N ILE A 36 7.95 5.50 7.29
CA ILE A 36 7.52 4.15 6.91
C ILE A 36 8.66 3.16 7.18
N GLU A 37 8.34 2.04 7.81
CA GLU A 37 9.26 0.93 8.06
C GLU A 37 8.68 -0.35 7.42
N VAL A 38 9.31 -0.83 6.35
CA VAL A 38 8.88 -2.05 5.65
C VAL A 38 9.36 -3.29 6.39
N LEU A 39 8.45 -4.25 6.61
CA LEU A 39 8.70 -5.51 7.32
C LEU A 39 9.06 -6.63 6.33
N GLU A 40 10.33 -6.70 5.88
CA GLU A 40 10.77 -7.66 4.85
C GLU A 40 10.55 -9.12 5.25
N GLU A 41 10.69 -9.41 6.55
CA GLU A 41 10.51 -10.75 7.11
C GLU A 41 9.07 -11.24 7.02
N LYS A 42 8.12 -10.35 6.74
CA LYS A 42 6.69 -10.63 6.57
C LYS A 42 6.22 -10.56 5.12
N LEU A 43 7.12 -10.33 4.15
CA LEU A 43 6.75 -10.36 2.74
C LEU A 43 6.16 -11.72 2.39
N ASP A 44 4.86 -11.75 2.12
CA ASP A 44 4.10 -12.96 1.82
C ASP A 44 3.48 -12.82 0.43
N GLY A 45 4.20 -13.31 -0.58
CA GLY A 45 3.76 -13.30 -1.97
C GLY A 45 3.46 -11.89 -2.49
N ASN A 46 2.18 -11.52 -2.49
CA ASN A 46 1.68 -10.23 -2.95
C ASN A 46 1.45 -9.20 -1.82
N LYS A 47 1.69 -9.56 -0.55
CA LYS A 47 1.45 -8.67 0.59
C LYS A 47 2.73 -7.97 1.02
N VAL A 48 2.66 -6.64 1.13
CA VAL A 48 3.74 -5.80 1.64
C VAL A 48 3.29 -5.20 2.96
N PHE A 49 3.96 -5.61 4.04
CA PHE A 49 3.68 -5.14 5.40
C PHE A 49 4.60 -3.99 5.79
N PHE A 50 4.08 -3.02 6.53
CA PHE A 50 4.85 -1.89 7.01
C PHE A 50 4.25 -1.28 8.29
N ASN A 51 5.12 -0.68 9.08
CA ASN A 51 4.76 0.15 10.23
C ASN A 51 4.85 1.63 9.86
N MET A 52 4.08 2.45 10.58
CA MET A 52 3.97 3.88 10.33
C MET A 52 4.04 4.71 11.62
N ASP A 53 4.67 4.18 12.67
CA ASP A 53 4.80 4.82 14.01
C ASP A 53 5.44 6.22 13.96
N ARG A 54 6.23 6.49 12.92
CA ARG A 54 6.96 7.75 12.72
C ARG A 54 6.42 8.56 11.55
N TYR A 55 5.31 8.13 10.98
CA TYR A 55 4.64 8.81 9.90
C TYR A 55 3.72 9.92 10.45
N ASN A 56 3.40 10.91 9.62
CA ASN A 56 2.66 12.09 10.06
C ASN A 56 1.17 11.81 10.33
N LEU A 57 0.61 10.78 9.69
CA LEU A 57 -0.75 10.29 9.95
C LEU A 57 -0.71 9.04 10.83
N ASN A 58 -1.72 8.88 11.71
CA ASN A 58 -2.01 7.57 12.32
C ASN A 58 -2.76 6.67 11.31
N SER A 59 -2.88 5.37 11.61
CA SER A 59 -3.47 4.40 10.69
C SER A 59 -4.90 4.73 10.26
N GLU A 60 -5.77 5.16 11.19
CA GLU A 60 -7.15 5.55 10.86
C GLU A 60 -7.21 6.72 9.87
N ASN A 61 -6.45 7.79 10.12
CA ASN A 61 -6.40 8.95 9.23
C ASN A 61 -5.72 8.61 7.89
N PHE A 62 -4.75 7.71 7.89
CA PHE A 62 -4.08 7.25 6.68
C PHE A 62 -5.01 6.46 5.76
N VAL A 63 -5.76 5.49 6.30
CA VAL A 63 -6.80 4.75 5.57
C VAL A 63 -7.83 5.70 4.99
N LYS A 64 -8.32 6.65 5.81
CA LYS A 64 -9.29 7.64 5.36
C LYS A 64 -8.71 8.52 4.24
N TYR A 65 -7.49 9.03 4.41
CA TYR A 65 -6.82 9.89 3.44
C TYR A 65 -6.67 9.19 2.08
N LEU A 66 -6.22 7.94 2.07
CA LEU A 66 -6.09 7.16 0.85
C LEU A 66 -7.46 6.89 0.20
N CYS A 67 -8.48 6.56 0.99
CA CYS A 67 -9.84 6.32 0.51
C CYS A 67 -10.44 7.57 -0.15
N ASP A 68 -10.29 8.74 0.48
CA ASP A 68 -10.73 10.03 -0.08
C ASP A 68 -10.03 10.36 -1.41
N ASN A 69 -8.84 9.82 -1.64
CA ASN A 69 -8.05 9.97 -2.87
C ASN A 69 -8.19 8.78 -3.85
N GLY A 70 -9.13 7.87 -3.61
CA GLY A 70 -9.46 6.78 -4.53
C GLY A 70 -8.63 5.50 -4.37
N VAL A 71 -7.87 5.38 -3.29
CA VAL A 71 -7.10 4.16 -2.93
C VAL A 71 -7.76 3.45 -1.75
N LEU A 72 -8.17 2.20 -1.94
CA LEU A 72 -8.76 1.38 -0.89
C LEU A 72 -7.71 0.45 -0.30
N ILE A 73 -7.56 0.50 1.02
CA ILE A 73 -6.67 -0.35 1.79
C ILE A 73 -7.40 -0.87 3.03
N ASP A 74 -6.91 -1.94 3.64
CA ASP A 74 -7.47 -2.43 4.89
C ASP A 74 -7.02 -1.56 6.07
N ASN A 75 -7.77 -1.66 7.17
CA ASN A 75 -7.36 -1.09 8.44
C ASN A 75 -6.11 -1.80 8.97
N GLU A 76 -5.41 -1.11 9.87
CA GLU A 76 -4.32 -1.70 10.64
C GLU A 76 -4.76 -2.99 11.35
N ASN A 77 -3.90 -3.99 11.34
CA ASN A 77 -4.08 -5.24 12.06
C ASN A 77 -2.89 -5.48 12.98
N ASN A 78 -3.10 -5.46 14.30
CA ASN A 78 -2.06 -5.65 15.31
C ASN A 78 -0.84 -4.72 15.17
N GLY A 79 -1.05 -3.43 14.84
CA GLY A 79 0.02 -2.45 14.65
C GLY A 79 0.62 -2.41 13.25
N GLU A 80 0.13 -3.26 12.33
CA GLU A 80 0.71 -3.42 11.00
C GLU A 80 -0.27 -3.02 9.91
N MET A 81 0.22 -2.22 8.96
CA MET A 81 -0.47 -1.94 7.72
C MET A 81 -0.02 -2.93 6.65
N CYS A 82 -0.88 -3.23 5.67
CA CYS A 82 -0.45 -3.96 4.49
C CYS A 82 -1.10 -3.46 3.20
N PHE A 83 -0.39 -3.66 2.10
CA PHE A 83 -0.93 -3.55 0.74
C PHE A 83 -0.93 -4.93 0.08
N VAL A 84 -2.04 -5.29 -0.57
CA VAL A 84 -2.16 -6.49 -1.39
C VAL A 84 -2.01 -6.13 -2.86
N ILE A 85 -0.87 -6.50 -3.45
CA ILE A 85 -0.48 -6.17 -4.83
C ILE A 85 -0.99 -7.24 -5.80
N ASN A 86 -2.24 -7.08 -6.24
CA ASN A 86 -2.87 -8.03 -7.15
C ASN A 86 -2.60 -7.73 -8.64
N CYS A 87 -3.06 -8.61 -9.53
CA CYS A 87 -2.84 -8.53 -10.98
C CYS A 87 -3.50 -7.32 -11.67
N HIS A 88 -4.47 -6.65 -11.02
CA HIS A 88 -5.14 -5.46 -11.56
C HIS A 88 -4.46 -4.15 -11.18
N VAL A 89 -3.49 -4.18 -10.26
CA VAL A 89 -2.73 -3.00 -9.85
C VAL A 89 -1.59 -2.79 -10.83
N THR A 90 -1.59 -1.66 -11.55
CA THR A 90 -0.51 -1.31 -12.47
C THR A 90 0.63 -0.60 -11.74
N LYS A 91 1.76 -0.41 -12.44
CA LYS A 91 2.86 0.40 -11.88
C LYS A 91 2.42 1.86 -11.69
N GLU A 92 1.60 2.40 -12.59
CA GLU A 92 1.07 3.76 -12.51
C GLU A 92 0.17 3.95 -11.27
N ASP A 93 -0.63 2.93 -10.91
CA ASP A 93 -1.40 2.94 -9.66
C ASP A 93 -0.47 3.04 -8.43
N LEU A 94 0.65 2.32 -8.46
CA LEU A 94 1.66 2.37 -7.40
C LEU A 94 2.40 3.71 -7.38
N ASP A 95 2.68 4.31 -8.53
CA ASP A 95 3.24 5.66 -8.62
C ASP A 95 2.31 6.68 -7.94
N ILE A 96 0.99 6.60 -8.19
CA ILE A 96 -0.04 7.44 -7.56
C ILE A 96 -0.08 7.23 -6.05
N LEU A 97 -0.09 5.98 -5.59
CA LEU A 97 -0.04 5.66 -4.15
C LEU A 97 1.18 6.30 -3.48
N ILE A 98 2.37 6.12 -4.06
CA ILE A 98 3.62 6.66 -3.50
C ILE A 98 3.62 8.18 -3.48
N GLU A 99 3.05 8.83 -4.49
CA GLU A 99 2.89 10.29 -4.50
C GLU A 99 1.97 10.75 -3.36
N LEU A 100 0.81 10.12 -3.18
CA LEU A 100 -0.11 10.43 -2.08
C LEU A 100 0.58 10.25 -0.71
N MET A 101 1.32 9.16 -0.54
CA MET A 101 2.08 8.93 0.69
C MET A 101 3.21 9.96 0.91
N ARG A 102 3.81 10.52 -0.14
CA ARG A 102 4.79 11.61 0.03
C ARG A 102 4.13 12.95 0.32
N LEU A 103 2.92 13.20 -0.18
CA LEU A 103 2.18 14.43 0.11
C LEU A 103 1.66 14.50 1.55
N ALA A 104 1.50 13.34 2.19
CA ALA A 104 1.02 13.22 3.57
C ALA A 104 2.14 13.04 4.62
N GLU A 105 3.43 12.96 4.20
CA GLU A 105 4.61 12.80 5.08
C GLU A 105 5.01 14.05 5.88
#